data_AF-A0ABC9Y798-F1
#
_entry.id   AF-A0ABC9Y798-F1
#
_cell.length_a   1.000
_cell.length_b   1.000
_cell.length_c   1.000
_cell.angle_alpha   90.00
_cell.angle_beta   90.00
_cell.angle_gamma   90.00
#
_symmetry.space_group_name_H-M   'P 1'
#
loop_
_entity.id
_entity.type
_entity.pdbx_description
1 polymer ?
#
loop_
_entity_poly.entity_id
_entity_poly.type
_entity_poly.pdbx_seq_one_letter_code
_entity_poly.pdbx_strand_id
1 'polypeptide(L)'
;MKMMYVGWPGKWTTIERGIQYLRELAMREMVYYDPAQLPTDPDEVHCMSPMWWKFERSKPSSYANSLAVMDWKDEEAPMVDEVAG
;
A
#
# COMPACT_ATOMS: atom_id res chain seq x y z
N MET A 1 -5.13 21.28 2.43
CA MET A 1 -5.98 20.96 1.26
C MET A 1 -6.47 19.52 1.42
N LYS A 2 -7.79 19.29 1.48
CA LYS A 2 -8.40 17.97 1.64
C LYS A 2 -8.79 17.46 0.25
N MET A 3 -8.03 16.51 -0.29
CA MET A 3 -8.33 15.96 -1.63
C MET A 3 -9.12 14.67 -1.48
N MET A 4 -10.44 14.84 -1.52
CA MET A 4 -11.42 13.78 -1.75
C MET A 4 -11.51 13.52 -3.27
N TYR A 5 -11.29 12.26 -3.66
CA TYR A 5 -11.76 11.56 -4.86
C TYR A 5 -11.30 12.01 -6.26
N VAL A 6 -10.57 11.12 -6.95
CA VAL A 6 -10.81 10.72 -8.35
C VAL A 6 -10.33 9.26 -8.55
N GLY A 7 -11.26 8.35 -8.91
CA GLY A 7 -11.09 7.00 -9.51
C GLY A 7 -10.59 5.88 -8.59
N TRP A 8 -11.32 4.81 -8.22
CA TRP A 8 -12.54 4.18 -8.72
C TRP A 8 -13.24 3.49 -7.53
N PRO A 9 -14.50 3.77 -7.17
CA PRO A 9 -15.25 2.99 -6.17
C PRO A 9 -15.72 1.64 -6.75
N GLY A 10 -14.93 1.06 -7.65
CA GLY A 10 -15.12 -0.26 -8.21
C GLY A 10 -14.37 -1.20 -7.30
N LYS A 11 -15.01 -1.58 -6.18
CA LYS A 11 -14.63 -2.70 -5.32
C LYS A 11 -13.89 -3.74 -6.15
N TRP A 12 -12.57 -3.83 -6.00
CA TRP A 12 -11.78 -4.80 -6.72
C TRP A 12 -12.41 -6.18 -6.47
N THR A 13 -12.99 -6.82 -7.48
CA THR A 13 -13.83 -8.02 -7.26
C THR A 13 -13.01 -9.30 -7.19
N THR A 14 -11.76 -9.23 -7.62
CA THR A 14 -10.78 -10.32 -7.61
C THR A 14 -9.54 -9.90 -6.83
N ILE A 15 -8.84 -10.88 -6.26
CA ILE A 15 -7.58 -10.65 -5.53
C ILE A 15 -6.54 -9.96 -6.42
N GLU A 16 -6.45 -10.33 -7.71
CA GLU A 16 -5.54 -9.71 -8.68
C GLU A 16 -5.78 -8.20 -8.82
N ARG A 17 -7.05 -7.77 -8.89
CA ARG A 17 -7.40 -6.36 -8.92
C ARG A 17 -7.11 -5.66 -7.59
N GLY A 18 -7.22 -6.38 -6.47
CA GLY A 18 -6.83 -5.87 -5.16
C GLY A 18 -5.33 -5.59 -5.10
N ILE A 19 -4.50 -6.53 -5.56
CA ILE A 19 -3.05 -6.37 -5.63
C ILE A 19 -2.66 -5.21 -6.56
N GLN A 20 -3.26 -5.12 -7.75
CA GLN A 20 -3.01 -3.99 -8.66
C GLN A 20 -3.40 -2.65 -8.03
N TYR A 21 -4.55 -2.59 -7.35
CA TYR A 21 -4.98 -1.37 -6.66
C TYR A 21 -4.01 -0.98 -5.54
N LEU A 22 -3.48 -1.95 -4.79
CA LEU A 22 -2.47 -1.69 -3.76
C LEU A 22 -1.17 -1.13 -4.36
N ARG A 23 -0.71 -1.66 -5.50
CA ARG A 23 0.48 -1.15 -6.22
C ARG A 23 0.29 0.28 -6.72
N GLU A 24 -0.84 0.57 -7.36
CA GLU A 24 -1.18 1.92 -7.82
C GLU A 24 -1.25 2.91 -6.66
N LEU A 25 -1.87 2.49 -5.56
CA LEU A 25 -1.95 3.28 -4.35
C LEU A 25 -0.55 3.55 -3.76
N ALA A 26 0.31 2.54 -3.74
CA ALA A 26 1.65 2.65 -3.18
C ALA A 26 2.53 3.59 -4.01
N MET A 27 2.54 3.46 -5.34
CA MET A 27 3.23 4.42 -6.20
C MET A 27 2.69 5.85 -6.02
N ARG A 28 1.37 6.02 -5.93
CA ARG A 28 0.76 7.34 -5.80
C ARG A 28 1.14 8.03 -4.49
N GLU A 29 1.11 7.31 -3.38
CA GLU A 29 1.50 7.88 -2.09
C GLU A 29 3.02 8.10 -2.05
N MET A 30 3.85 7.21 -2.61
CA MET A 30 5.30 7.43 -2.72
C MET A 30 5.66 8.68 -3.53
N VAL A 31 5.06 8.89 -4.70
CA VAL A 31 5.23 10.13 -5.50
C VAL A 31 4.90 11.36 -4.68
N TYR A 32 3.92 11.27 -3.77
CA TYR A 32 3.49 12.38 -2.94
C TYR A 32 4.43 12.65 -1.75
N TYR A 33 4.94 11.59 -1.10
CA TYR A 33 5.76 11.71 0.10
C TYR A 33 7.26 11.88 -0.22
N ASP A 34 7.79 11.08 -1.14
CA ASP A 34 9.21 11.10 -1.51
C ASP A 34 9.42 10.56 -2.94
N PRO A 35 9.29 11.42 -3.96
CA PRO A 35 9.45 11.00 -5.35
C PRO A 35 10.88 10.58 -5.70
N ALA A 36 11.88 10.91 -4.86
CA ALA A 36 13.27 10.51 -5.09
C ALA A 36 13.54 9.04 -4.71
N GLN A 37 12.69 8.46 -3.85
CA GLN A 37 12.82 7.07 -3.40
C GLN A 37 11.87 6.11 -4.11
N LEU A 38 11.25 6.52 -5.22
CA LEU A 38 10.45 5.61 -6.03
C LEU A 38 11.33 4.49 -6.60
N PRO A 39 11.08 3.23 -6.24
CA PRO A 39 11.77 2.12 -6.87
C PRO A 39 11.40 2.03 -8.35
N THR A 40 12.31 1.45 -9.14
CA THR A 40 12.08 1.25 -10.58
C THR A 40 11.03 0.16 -10.82
N ASP A 41 10.92 -0.81 -9.90
CA ASP A 41 9.89 -1.84 -9.90
C ASP A 41 8.74 -1.45 -8.95
N PRO A 42 7.48 -1.32 -9.43
CA PRO A 42 6.32 -1.10 -8.58
C PRO A 42 6.05 -2.23 -7.57
N ASP A 43 6.62 -3.42 -7.77
CA ASP A 43 6.48 -4.56 -6.87
C ASP A 43 7.46 -4.49 -5.68
N GLU A 44 8.50 -3.66 -5.78
CA GLU A 44 9.47 -3.35 -4.72
C GLU A 44 9.02 -2.19 -3.83
N VAL A 45 7.90 -1.52 -4.17
CA VAL A 45 7.36 -0.44 -3.36
C VAL A 45 6.89 -1.00 -2.02
N HIS A 46 7.56 -0.58 -0.95
CA HIS A 46 7.08 -0.85 0.40
C HIS A 46 5.72 -0.16 0.60
N CYS A 47 4.70 -0.97 0.89
CA CYS A 47 3.45 -0.45 1.37
C CYS A 47 3.72 0.27 2.70
N MET A 48 3.21 1.48 2.86
CA MET A 48 3.26 2.20 4.13
C MET A 48 1.94 2.03 4.86
N SER A 49 1.94 2.08 6.19
CA SER A 49 0.75 2.13 7.05
C SER A 49 -0.44 2.95 6.48
N PRO A 50 -0.27 4.20 5.98
CA PRO A 50 -1.36 4.97 5.37
C PRO A 50 -1.94 4.37 4.07
N MET A 51 -1.14 3.65 3.28
CA MET A 51 -1.60 2.94 2.08
C MET A 51 -2.47 1.74 2.50
N TRP A 52 -2.04 1.00 3.52
CA TRP A 52 -2.76 -0.17 4.01
C TRP A 52 -4.18 0.17 4.48
N TRP A 53 -4.35 1.26 5.24
CA TRP A 53 -5.70 1.69 5.66
C TRP A 53 -6.62 2.08 4.51
N LYS A 54 -6.08 2.67 3.44
CA LYS A 54 -6.88 2.99 2.24
C LYS A 54 -7.26 1.72 1.48
N PHE A 55 -6.36 0.74 1.43
CA PHE A 55 -6.63 -0.59 0.89
C PHE A 55 -7.72 -1.35 1.67
N GLU A 56 -7.60 -1.38 2.99
CA GLU A 56 -8.58 -2.05 3.86
C GLU A 56 -9.98 -1.42 3.74
N ARG A 57 -10.05 -0.09 3.65
CA ARG A 57 -11.31 0.64 3.44
C ARG A 57 -11.91 0.44 2.05
N SER A 58 -11.10 0.10 1.04
CA SER A 58 -11.59 -0.15 -0.31
C SER A 58 -12.09 -1.58 -0.51
N LYS A 59 -11.90 -2.48 0.47
CA LYS A 59 -12.21 -3.89 0.28
C LYS A 59 -13.69 -4.16 0.02
N PRO A 60 -14.01 -5.11 -0.88
CA PRO A 60 -15.34 -5.68 -0.95
C PRO A 60 -15.67 -6.47 0.32
N SER A 61 -16.95 -6.46 0.71
CA SER A 61 -17.43 -7.19 1.89
C SER A 61 -17.17 -8.70 1.81
N SER A 62 -17.13 -9.28 0.60
CA SER A 62 -16.80 -10.69 0.37
C SER A 62 -15.39 -11.08 0.81
N TYR A 63 -14.45 -10.13 0.78
CA TYR A 63 -13.07 -10.36 1.21
C TYR A 63 -12.83 -9.87 2.65
N ALA A 64 -13.90 -9.52 3.38
CA ALA A 64 -13.74 -8.93 4.69
C ALA A 64 -13.00 -9.86 5.66
N ASN A 65 -13.39 -11.13 5.70
CA ASN A 65 -12.77 -12.13 6.56
C ASN A 65 -11.37 -12.51 6.07
N SER A 66 -11.16 -12.67 4.76
CA SER A 66 -9.86 -13.07 4.21
C SER A 66 -8.78 -12.02 4.42
N LEU A 67 -9.13 -10.73 4.35
CA LEU A 67 -8.18 -9.64 4.58
C LEU A 67 -7.98 -9.30 6.06
N ALA A 68 -8.89 -9.70 6.96
CA ALA A 68 -8.76 -9.43 8.39
C ALA A 68 -7.57 -10.15 9.03
N VAL A 69 -7.03 -11.18 8.37
CA VAL A 69 -5.85 -11.94 8.81
C VAL A 69 -4.55 -11.21 8.47
N MET A 70 -4.56 -10.30 7.49
CA MET A 70 -3.41 -9.50 7.14
C MET A 70 -3.29 -8.34 8.13
N ASP A 71 -2.74 -8.64 9.30
CA ASP A 71 -2.32 -7.64 10.28
C ASP A 71 -1.09 -6.91 9.74
N TRP A 72 -1.21 -5.60 9.48
CA TRP A 72 -0.05 -4.77 9.15
C TRP A 72 0.72 -4.53 10.43
N LYS A 73 1.69 -5.41 10.70
CA LYS A 73 2.79 -5.09 11.61
C LYS A 73 3.67 -4.14 10.82
N ASP A 74 3.83 -2.90 11.29
CA ASP A 74 4.97 -2.08 10.89
C ASP A 74 6.23 -2.88 11.28
N GLU A 75 6.68 -3.78 10.39
CA GLU A 75 8.07 -4.19 10.38
C GLU A 75 8.84 -2.93 10.01
N GLU A 76 9.24 -2.18 11.05
CA GLU A 76 10.45 -1.38 11.01
C GLU A 76 11.51 -2.28 10.37
N ALA A 77 11.79 -2.03 9.08
CA ALA A 77 12.87 -2.71 8.40
C ALA A 77 14.08 -2.59 9.32
N PRO A 78 14.76 -3.69 9.68
CA PRO A 78 15.90 -3.60 10.57
C PRO A 78 16.89 -2.65 9.91
N MET A 79 17.06 -1.47 10.50
CA MET A 79 18.16 -0.58 10.19
C MET A 79 19.40 -1.42 10.43
N VAL A 80 20.00 -1.94 9.36
CA VAL A 80 21.29 -2.58 9.43
C VAL A 80 22.25 -1.48 9.83
N ASP A 81 22.50 -1.38 11.14
CA ASP A 81 23.59 -0.58 11.67
C ASP A 81 24.87 -1.20 11.09
N GLU A 82 25.40 -0.55 10.06
CA GLU A 82 26.67 -0.92 9.45
C GLU A 82 27.75 -0.67 10.51
N VAL A 83 27.97 -1.70 11.34
CA VAL A 83 28.97 -1.67 12.39
C VAL A 83 30.34 -1.42 11.78
N ALA A 84 30.97 -0.37 12.29
CA ALA A 84 32.29 0.12 11.89
C ALA A 84 33.34 -0.99 11.75
N GLY A 85 34.12 -0.91 10.67
CA GLY A 85 35.43 -1.52 10.50
C GLY A 85 36.50 -0.45 10.32
#